data_AF-A0A935HJR8-F1
#
_entry.id   AF-A0A935HJR8-F1
#
_cell.length_a   1.000
_cell.length_b   1.000
_cell.length_c   1.000
_cell.angle_alpha   90.00
_cell.angle_beta   90.00
_cell.angle_gamma   90.00
#
_symmetry.space_group_name_H-M   'P 1'
#
loop_
_entity.id
_entity.type
_entity.pdbx_description
1 polymer ?
#
loop_
_entity_poly.entity_id
_entity_poly.type
_entity_poly.pdbx_seq_one_letter_code
_entity_poly.pdbx_strand_id
1 'polypeptide(L)'
;MAGSLLAIGYTALLLLLMRRTHFFARVPGLPVQWISALFLLKIAAGVALWAVYTYVYTDRSTADVFKYFDDSAHMFKALHEHPLDYLRMVFGIANDTPEFRDLYYQDMNNWVRHYESNLYNDAHTIIRFNAVVRLLSFGEFHVHTVIAAFLSFTGLVGLYRAFVKFLPGMERALMAVVFLLPSVLFWASGVIKESLLFFGLGLLLYQIAQWGEHRLRWRDPFLLAFTIIMLFFLKFYVLMSLLPALILFSWSRLSIRPGLALKVLVVYGLFILVGLNLHHIVPGMDVLGILTMKQRDFVGLAIQMDSGSLVMPKLLLPDVWLFLSQAPYAVYIALLGPLAHAGPGPLGLLSAVENFAFFAILACCLFYHRPWHAVDWTLLVAMLMYILVLSVVIGWTTPVMGAVVRYRTPLLPFLLIAGLLVIDRERVVQAHPWCRILLSA
;
A
#
# COMPACT_ATOMS: atom_id res chain seq x y z
N MET A 1 -29.56 -12.05 0.89
CA MET A 1 -29.79 -11.63 2.31
C MET A 1 -28.92 -12.41 3.30
N ALA A 2 -28.68 -13.71 3.10
CA ALA A 2 -27.80 -14.50 3.99
C ALA A 2 -26.36 -13.97 4.08
N GLY A 3 -25.71 -13.65 2.96
CA GLY A 3 -24.34 -13.10 2.95
C GLY A 3 -24.15 -11.80 3.74
N SER A 4 -25.12 -10.88 3.68
CA SER A 4 -25.07 -9.62 4.44
C SER A 4 -25.17 -9.85 5.94
N LEU A 5 -26.05 -10.78 6.38
CA LEU A 5 -26.16 -11.17 7.78
C LEU A 5 -24.87 -11.83 8.28
N LEU A 6 -24.25 -12.68 7.46
CA LEU A 6 -22.97 -13.32 7.79
C LEU A 6 -21.86 -12.27 7.94
N ALA A 7 -21.77 -11.30 7.03
CA ALA A 7 -20.82 -10.20 7.10
C ALA A 7 -21.01 -9.31 8.35
N ILE A 8 -22.26 -9.05 8.74
CA ILE A 8 -22.59 -8.34 9.99
C ILE A 8 -22.14 -9.18 11.20
N GLY A 9 -22.39 -10.49 11.20
CA GLY A 9 -21.93 -11.41 12.25
C GLY A 9 -20.41 -11.39 12.43
N TYR A 10 -19.65 -11.49 11.33
CA TYR A 10 -18.18 -11.38 11.37
C TYR A 10 -17.72 -10.00 11.85
N THR A 11 -18.40 -8.93 11.45
CA THR A 11 -18.09 -7.57 11.90
C THR A 11 -18.28 -7.43 13.40
N ALA A 12 -19.38 -7.94 13.96
CA ALA A 12 -19.64 -7.94 15.40
C ALA A 12 -18.57 -8.77 16.15
N LEU A 13 -18.22 -9.95 15.64
CA LEU A 13 -17.18 -10.80 16.22
C LEU A 13 -15.82 -10.09 16.25
N LEU A 14 -15.43 -9.45 15.15
CA LEU A 14 -14.16 -8.72 15.06
C LEU A 14 -14.14 -7.48 15.96
N LEU A 15 -15.25 -6.75 16.08
CA LEU A 15 -15.37 -5.65 17.04
C LEU A 15 -15.20 -6.12 18.49
N LEU A 16 -15.79 -7.27 18.85
CA LEU A 16 -15.61 -7.87 20.17
C LEU A 16 -14.16 -8.30 20.40
N LEU A 17 -13.53 -8.92 19.40
CA LEU A 17 -12.12 -9.30 19.44
C LEU A 17 -11.23 -8.08 19.66
N MET A 18 -11.41 -7.01 18.88
CA MET A 18 -10.65 -5.77 18.96
C MET A 18 -10.72 -5.16 20.36
N ARG A 19 -11.91 -5.15 20.99
CA ARG A 19 -12.08 -4.65 22.36
C ARG A 19 -11.32 -5.47 23.41
N ARG A 20 -11.10 -6.76 23.17
CA ARG A 20 -10.38 -7.66 24.10
C ARG A 20 -8.86 -7.68 23.88
N THR A 21 -8.41 -7.34 22.68
CA THR A 21 -6.98 -7.35 22.33
C THR A 21 -6.30 -6.01 22.64
N HIS A 22 -5.21 -6.03 23.40
CA HIS A 22 -4.46 -4.81 23.77
C HIS A 22 -4.01 -3.95 22.57
N PHE A 23 -3.70 -4.59 21.44
CA PHE A 23 -3.27 -3.89 20.22
C PHE A 23 -4.32 -2.90 19.68
N PHE A 24 -5.61 -3.18 19.86
CA PHE A 24 -6.69 -2.28 19.44
C PHE A 24 -7.34 -1.54 20.61
N ALA A 25 -7.42 -2.17 21.80
CA ALA A 25 -8.06 -1.58 22.97
C ALA A 25 -7.24 -0.46 23.62
N ARG A 26 -5.91 -0.45 23.46
CA ARG A 26 -4.99 0.52 24.10
C ARG A 26 -4.15 1.26 23.08
N VAL A 27 -4.78 1.91 22.12
CA VAL A 27 -4.09 2.77 21.14
C VAL A 27 -3.80 4.12 21.79
N PRO A 28 -2.54 4.62 21.78
CA PRO A 28 -2.21 5.92 22.39
C PRO A 28 -3.08 7.04 21.80
N GLY A 29 -3.61 7.92 22.64
CA GLY A 29 -4.45 9.06 22.21
C GLY A 29 -5.85 8.71 21.70
N LEU A 30 -6.16 7.44 21.40
CA LEU A 30 -7.41 7.06 20.76
C LEU A 30 -8.25 6.09 21.60
N PRO A 31 -9.48 6.45 22.01
CA PRO A 31 -10.35 5.54 22.73
C PRO A 31 -10.83 4.40 21.82
N VAL A 32 -11.12 3.24 22.41
CA VAL A 32 -11.55 2.03 21.66
C VAL A 32 -12.82 2.27 20.82
N GLN A 33 -13.68 3.21 21.22
CA GLN A 33 -14.87 3.60 20.48
C GLN A 33 -14.51 4.23 19.14
N TRP A 34 -13.49 5.08 19.09
CA TRP A 34 -12.99 5.69 17.86
C TRP A 34 -12.36 4.64 16.96
N ILE A 35 -11.55 3.75 17.53
CA ILE A 35 -10.99 2.60 16.80
C ILE A 35 -12.10 1.73 16.18
N SER A 36 -13.18 1.49 16.93
CA SER A 36 -14.36 0.75 16.43
C SER A 36 -15.07 1.50 15.31
N ALA A 37 -15.28 2.82 15.45
CA ALA A 37 -15.93 3.65 14.44
C ALA A 37 -15.11 3.75 13.15
N LEU A 38 -13.78 3.91 13.26
CA LEU A 38 -12.88 3.93 12.11
C LEU A 38 -12.88 2.58 11.36
N PHE A 39 -12.96 1.47 12.09
CA PHE A 39 -13.08 0.15 11.46
C PHE A 39 -14.42 -0.01 10.71
N LEU A 40 -15.53 0.43 11.30
CA LEU A 40 -16.84 0.43 10.64
C LEU A 40 -16.85 1.34 9.39
N LEU A 41 -16.25 2.53 9.48
CA LEU A 41 -16.07 3.42 8.33
C LEU A 41 -15.27 2.74 7.22
N LYS A 42 -14.24 1.97 7.59
CA LYS A 42 -13.43 1.21 6.64
C LYS A 42 -14.22 0.11 5.94
N ILE A 43 -15.05 -0.63 6.68
CA ILE A 43 -15.98 -1.61 6.07
C ILE A 43 -16.94 -0.90 5.11
N ALA A 44 -17.52 0.22 5.52
CA ALA A 44 -18.42 1.00 4.66
C ALA A 44 -17.71 1.46 3.37
N ALA A 45 -16.45 1.87 3.45
CA ALA A 45 -15.65 2.22 2.28
C ALA A 45 -15.34 1.01 1.37
N GLY A 46 -15.12 -0.17 1.96
CA GLY A 46 -14.99 -1.42 1.20
C GLY A 46 -16.27 -1.81 0.46
N VAL A 47 -17.44 -1.61 1.09
CA VAL A 47 -18.75 -1.77 0.44
C VAL A 47 -18.97 -0.72 -0.64
N ALA A 48 -18.55 0.53 -0.42
CA ALA A 48 -18.61 1.57 -1.43
C ALA A 48 -17.75 1.24 -2.66
N LEU A 49 -16.54 0.69 -2.47
CA LEU A 49 -15.71 0.20 -3.57
C LEU A 49 -16.44 -0.90 -4.36
N TRP A 50 -17.03 -1.88 -3.69
CA TRP A 50 -17.86 -2.89 -4.34
C TRP A 50 -19.01 -2.27 -5.13
N ALA A 51 -19.72 -1.29 -4.56
CA ALA A 51 -20.83 -0.61 -5.23
C ALA A 51 -20.37 0.13 -6.49
N VAL A 52 -19.22 0.81 -6.45
CA VAL A 52 -18.62 1.49 -7.61
C VAL A 52 -18.34 0.50 -8.75
N TYR A 53 -17.71 -0.64 -8.44
CA TYR A 53 -17.43 -1.67 -9.45
C TYR A 53 -18.65 -2.53 -9.81
N THR A 54 -19.79 -2.34 -9.15
CA THR A 54 -21.05 -3.03 -9.50
C THR A 54 -21.95 -2.14 -10.36
N TYR A 55 -22.06 -0.85 -10.01
CA TYR A 55 -23.04 0.06 -10.61
C TYR A 55 -22.44 1.12 -11.55
N VAL A 56 -21.15 1.44 -11.43
CA VAL A 56 -20.49 2.44 -12.28
C VAL A 56 -19.59 1.76 -13.31
N TYR A 57 -18.73 0.85 -12.88
CA TYR A 57 -17.86 0.05 -13.75
C TYR A 57 -18.38 -1.38 -13.82
N THR A 58 -19.50 -1.56 -14.54
CA THR A 58 -20.32 -2.77 -14.51
C THR A 58 -19.66 -4.02 -15.09
N ASP A 59 -18.58 -3.86 -15.87
CA ASP A 59 -17.84 -4.99 -16.40
C ASP A 59 -17.01 -5.67 -15.30
N ARG A 60 -17.57 -6.77 -14.80
CA ARG A 60 -16.97 -7.60 -13.76
C ARG A 60 -15.63 -8.23 -14.20
N SER A 61 -15.46 -8.53 -15.48
CA SER A 61 -14.30 -9.25 -15.99
C SER A 61 -13.01 -8.41 -15.95
N THR A 62 -13.15 -7.10 -16.11
CA THR A 62 -12.01 -6.15 -16.10
C THR A 62 -11.70 -5.64 -14.69
N ALA A 63 -12.65 -5.68 -13.76
CA ALA A 63 -12.53 -5.16 -12.40
C ALA A 63 -11.67 -6.06 -11.47
N ASP A 64 -10.53 -5.54 -11.02
CA ASP A 64 -9.62 -6.18 -10.03
C ASP A 64 -10.34 -6.77 -8.82
N VAL A 65 -11.33 -6.06 -8.30
CA VAL A 65 -12.10 -6.47 -7.12
C VAL A 65 -12.81 -7.81 -7.34
N PHE A 66 -13.26 -8.09 -8.56
CA PHE A 66 -14.03 -9.30 -8.88
C PHE A 66 -13.19 -10.40 -9.51
N LYS A 67 -12.30 -10.09 -10.46
CA LYS A 67 -11.50 -11.14 -11.10
C LYS A 67 -10.64 -11.95 -10.13
N TYR A 68 -10.01 -11.32 -9.13
CA TYR A 68 -9.27 -12.07 -8.10
C TYR A 68 -10.18 -12.92 -7.21
N PHE A 69 -11.40 -12.45 -6.97
CA PHE A 69 -12.39 -13.17 -6.19
C PHE A 69 -12.95 -14.35 -7.00
N ASP A 70 -13.25 -14.17 -8.28
CA ASP A 70 -13.81 -15.19 -9.15
C ASP A 70 -12.80 -16.30 -9.44
N ASP A 71 -11.55 -15.97 -9.74
CA ASP A 71 -10.47 -16.95 -9.91
C ASP A 71 -10.29 -17.83 -8.65
N SER A 72 -10.46 -17.24 -7.47
CA SER A 72 -10.38 -18.00 -6.21
C SER A 72 -11.53 -19.00 -6.04
N ALA A 73 -12.66 -18.81 -6.74
CA ALA A 73 -13.76 -19.77 -6.73
C ALA A 73 -13.36 -21.06 -7.46
N HIS A 74 -12.66 -20.96 -8.60
CA HIS A 74 -12.13 -22.11 -9.33
C HIS A 74 -11.16 -22.90 -8.47
N MET A 75 -10.24 -22.22 -7.78
CA MET A 75 -9.34 -22.86 -6.81
C MET A 75 -10.12 -23.54 -5.68
N PHE A 76 -11.13 -22.87 -5.12
CA PHE A 76 -11.91 -23.39 -4.00
C PHE A 76 -12.78 -24.61 -4.34
N LYS A 77 -13.25 -24.75 -5.59
CA LYS A 77 -13.98 -25.95 -6.05
C LYS A 77 -13.14 -27.22 -5.85
N ALA A 78 -11.83 -27.14 -6.09
CA ALA A 78 -10.91 -28.26 -5.90
C ALA A 78 -10.90 -28.79 -4.47
N LEU A 79 -11.31 -28.01 -3.46
CA LEU A 79 -11.34 -28.48 -2.07
C LEU A 79 -12.23 -29.72 -1.87
N HIS A 80 -13.34 -29.82 -2.60
CA HIS A 80 -14.30 -30.91 -2.44
C HIS A 80 -13.88 -32.15 -3.25
N GLU A 81 -13.40 -31.93 -4.48
CA GLU A 81 -13.06 -33.01 -5.42
C GLU A 81 -11.61 -33.52 -5.24
N HIS A 82 -10.67 -32.59 -5.04
CA HIS A 82 -9.22 -32.84 -4.95
C HIS A 82 -8.56 -31.98 -3.84
N PRO A 83 -8.81 -32.26 -2.54
CA PRO A 83 -8.39 -31.40 -1.43
C PRO A 83 -6.87 -31.17 -1.35
N LEU A 84 -6.06 -32.15 -1.79
CA LEU A 84 -4.62 -31.99 -1.85
C LEU A 84 -4.21 -30.97 -2.92
N ASP A 85 -4.90 -30.91 -4.06
CA ASP A 85 -4.63 -29.93 -5.10
C ASP A 85 -5.01 -28.53 -4.65
N TYR A 86 -6.12 -28.38 -3.92
CA TYR A 86 -6.45 -27.12 -3.25
C TYR A 86 -5.30 -26.63 -2.36
N LEU A 87 -4.77 -27.48 -1.47
CA LEU A 87 -3.66 -27.11 -0.58
C LEU A 87 -2.39 -26.79 -1.38
N ARG A 88 -2.08 -27.56 -2.43
CA ARG A 88 -0.95 -27.30 -3.33
C ARG A 88 -1.07 -25.95 -4.02
N MET A 89 -2.26 -25.60 -4.53
CA MET A 89 -2.51 -24.29 -5.13
C MET A 89 -2.38 -23.15 -4.12
N VAL A 90 -2.96 -23.31 -2.93
CA VAL A 90 -2.95 -22.29 -1.87
C VAL A 90 -1.53 -22.01 -1.38
N PHE A 91 -0.71 -23.05 -1.17
CA PHE A 91 0.66 -22.90 -0.66
C PHE A 91 1.72 -22.79 -1.77
N GLY A 92 1.35 -22.98 -3.03
CA GLY A 92 2.29 -22.95 -4.16
C GLY A 92 3.26 -24.13 -4.18
N ILE A 93 2.78 -25.33 -3.82
CA ILE A 93 3.61 -26.53 -3.69
C ILE A 93 3.41 -27.41 -4.94
N ALA A 94 4.43 -27.46 -5.79
CA ALA A 94 4.45 -28.30 -7.00
C ALA A 94 3.19 -28.14 -7.87
N ASN A 95 2.67 -26.91 -7.99
CA ASN A 95 1.41 -26.60 -8.67
C ASN A 95 1.63 -25.95 -10.05
N ASP A 96 2.87 -25.94 -10.55
CA ASP A 96 3.28 -25.40 -11.85
C ASP A 96 3.45 -26.52 -12.89
N THR A 97 2.43 -27.37 -13.04
CA THR A 97 2.42 -28.49 -14.00
C THR A 97 1.34 -28.27 -15.07
N PRO A 98 1.47 -28.89 -16.27
CA PRO A 98 0.43 -28.84 -17.30
C PRO A 98 -0.93 -29.30 -16.76
N GLU A 99 -0.94 -30.33 -15.91
CA GLU A 99 -2.15 -30.83 -15.24
C GLU A 99 -2.91 -29.73 -14.47
N PHE A 100 -2.24 -28.94 -13.62
CA PHE A 100 -2.91 -27.85 -12.89
C PHE A 100 -3.37 -26.73 -13.82
N ARG A 101 -2.64 -26.51 -14.92
CA ARG A 101 -3.04 -25.53 -15.94
C ARG A 101 -4.35 -25.93 -16.59
N ASP A 102 -4.44 -27.17 -17.02
CA ASP A 102 -5.57 -27.70 -17.78
C ASP A 102 -6.78 -27.97 -16.86
N LEU A 103 -6.56 -28.38 -15.61
CA LEU A 103 -7.67 -28.65 -14.68
C LEU A 103 -8.21 -27.40 -13.99
N TYR A 104 -7.36 -26.41 -13.70
CA TYR A 104 -7.73 -25.28 -12.83
C TYR A 104 -7.45 -23.92 -13.43
N TYR A 105 -6.24 -23.68 -13.95
CA TYR A 105 -5.82 -22.31 -14.27
C TYR A 105 -6.31 -21.77 -15.61
N GLN A 106 -6.66 -22.64 -16.57
CA GLN A 106 -7.22 -22.21 -17.85
C GLN A 106 -8.56 -21.46 -17.70
N ASP A 107 -9.30 -21.77 -16.65
CA ASP A 107 -10.59 -21.14 -16.33
C ASP A 107 -10.42 -19.86 -15.48
N MET A 108 -9.20 -19.54 -15.05
CA MET A 108 -8.91 -18.35 -14.26
C MET A 108 -8.49 -17.21 -15.18
N ASN A 109 -9.18 -16.07 -15.05
CA ASN A 109 -8.99 -14.92 -15.94
C ASN A 109 -7.65 -14.21 -15.73
N ASN A 110 -7.11 -14.25 -14.51
CA ASN A 110 -5.94 -13.45 -14.15
C ASN A 110 -4.85 -14.26 -13.41
N TRP A 111 -4.97 -15.59 -13.37
CA TRP A 111 -3.88 -16.46 -12.93
C TRP A 111 -2.72 -16.46 -13.95
N VAL A 112 -3.04 -16.48 -15.24
CA VAL A 112 -2.09 -16.32 -16.34
C VAL A 112 -2.44 -15.04 -17.10
N ARG A 113 -1.54 -14.06 -17.14
CA ARG A 113 -1.77 -12.80 -17.87
C ARG A 113 -1.09 -12.83 -19.24
N HIS A 114 -1.76 -12.28 -20.24
CA HIS A 114 -1.25 -12.19 -21.61
C HIS A 114 -0.12 -11.15 -21.77
N TYR A 115 -0.14 -10.07 -20.98
CA TYR A 115 0.87 -9.00 -20.96
C TYR A 115 1.60 -8.98 -19.61
N GLU A 116 2.34 -10.04 -19.29
CA GLU A 116 3.09 -10.11 -18.04
C GLU A 116 4.43 -10.81 -18.20
N SER A 117 5.49 -10.00 -18.24
CA SER A 117 6.87 -10.50 -18.24
C SER A 117 7.44 -10.73 -16.83
N ASN A 118 6.59 -10.96 -15.83
CA ASN A 118 7.02 -11.09 -14.44
C ASN A 118 7.72 -12.42 -14.16
N LEU A 119 8.71 -12.40 -13.26
CA LEU A 119 9.22 -13.61 -12.61
C LEU A 119 8.14 -14.29 -11.73
N TYR A 120 7.17 -13.51 -11.23
CA TYR A 120 6.04 -13.97 -10.42
C TYR A 120 4.79 -13.09 -10.64
N ASN A 121 3.63 -13.70 -10.90
CA ASN A 121 2.36 -12.98 -11.01
C ASN A 121 1.83 -12.61 -9.62
N ASP A 122 1.91 -11.32 -9.30
CA ASP A 122 1.48 -10.76 -8.02
C ASP A 122 -0.02 -10.94 -7.71
N ALA A 123 -0.84 -11.31 -8.71
CA ALA A 123 -2.24 -11.67 -8.54
C ALA A 123 -2.45 -12.99 -7.77
N HIS A 124 -1.50 -13.92 -7.85
CA HIS A 124 -1.63 -15.22 -7.18
C HIS A 124 -1.84 -15.07 -5.68
N THR A 125 -1.16 -14.11 -5.04
CA THR A 125 -1.28 -13.86 -3.60
C THR A 125 -2.71 -13.49 -3.18
N ILE A 126 -3.37 -12.59 -3.92
CA ILE A 126 -4.74 -12.16 -3.58
C ILE A 126 -5.79 -13.22 -3.95
N ILE A 127 -5.55 -14.01 -5.00
CA ILE A 127 -6.40 -15.16 -5.37
C ILE A 127 -6.33 -16.24 -4.27
N ARG A 128 -5.12 -16.61 -3.83
CA ARG A 128 -4.89 -17.57 -2.73
C ARG A 128 -5.50 -17.07 -1.42
N PHE A 129 -5.33 -15.79 -1.10
CA PHE A 129 -5.99 -15.17 0.05
C PHE A 129 -7.51 -15.35 -0.01
N ASN A 130 -8.14 -15.03 -1.14
CA ASN A 130 -9.58 -15.21 -1.29
C ASN A 130 -9.99 -16.69 -1.19
N ALA A 131 -9.20 -17.61 -1.75
CA ALA A 131 -9.47 -19.04 -1.65
C ALA A 131 -9.50 -19.51 -0.19
N VAL A 132 -8.55 -19.05 0.64
CA VAL A 132 -8.54 -19.32 2.09
C VAL A 132 -9.74 -18.69 2.78
N VAL A 133 -10.09 -17.44 2.45
CA VAL A 133 -11.24 -16.76 3.05
C VAL A 133 -12.57 -17.45 2.70
N ARG A 134 -12.67 -18.14 1.55
CA ARG A 134 -13.86 -18.92 1.16
C ARG A 134 -14.22 -20.03 2.14
N LEU A 135 -13.25 -20.55 2.89
CA LEU A 135 -13.50 -21.51 3.99
C LEU A 135 -14.41 -20.93 5.09
N LEU A 136 -14.36 -19.61 5.29
CA LEU A 136 -15.15 -18.90 6.30
C LEU A 136 -16.35 -18.17 5.68
N SER A 137 -16.22 -17.68 4.46
CA SER A 137 -17.25 -16.88 3.80
C SER A 137 -18.32 -17.71 3.10
N PHE A 138 -18.06 -18.99 2.82
CA PHE A 138 -18.88 -19.82 1.94
C PHE A 138 -19.08 -19.20 0.54
N GLY A 139 -18.13 -18.36 0.11
CA GLY A 139 -18.20 -17.64 -1.15
C GLY A 139 -19.00 -16.33 -1.11
N GLU A 140 -19.36 -15.83 0.07
CA GLU A 140 -20.05 -14.54 0.20
C GLU A 140 -19.07 -13.35 0.14
N PHE A 141 -19.18 -12.53 -0.90
CA PHE A 141 -18.23 -11.45 -1.19
C PHE A 141 -18.06 -10.45 -0.04
N HIS A 142 -19.14 -10.05 0.62
CA HIS A 142 -19.07 -9.06 1.70
C HIS A 142 -18.30 -9.55 2.93
N VAL A 143 -18.24 -10.87 3.17
CA VAL A 143 -17.38 -11.43 4.23
C VAL A 143 -15.90 -11.22 3.89
N HIS A 144 -15.53 -11.36 2.61
CA HIS A 144 -14.17 -11.01 2.15
C HIS A 144 -13.88 -9.53 2.34
N THR A 145 -14.85 -8.66 2.06
CA THR A 145 -14.72 -7.21 2.32
C THR A 145 -14.43 -6.95 3.80
N VAL A 146 -15.17 -7.57 4.72
CA VAL A 146 -14.95 -7.41 6.17
C VAL A 146 -13.57 -7.90 6.59
N ILE A 147 -13.14 -9.08 6.12
CA ILE A 147 -11.83 -9.65 6.47
C ILE A 147 -10.68 -8.83 5.88
N ALA A 148 -10.78 -8.42 4.62
CA ALA A 148 -9.78 -7.56 3.97
C ALA A 148 -9.68 -6.19 4.66
N ALA A 149 -10.83 -5.58 5.00
CA ALA A 149 -10.88 -4.33 5.76
C ALA A 149 -10.23 -4.50 7.14
N PHE A 150 -10.45 -5.62 7.84
CA PHE A 150 -9.85 -5.90 9.14
C PHE A 150 -8.34 -6.07 9.08
N LEU A 151 -7.82 -6.82 8.11
CA LEU A 151 -6.37 -6.94 7.90
C LEU A 151 -5.74 -5.58 7.59
N SER A 152 -6.31 -4.84 6.64
CA SER A 152 -5.82 -3.49 6.34
C SER A 152 -5.90 -2.57 7.56
N PHE A 153 -6.99 -2.61 8.32
CA PHE A 153 -7.15 -1.81 9.54
C PHE A 153 -6.10 -2.16 10.60
N THR A 154 -5.78 -3.44 10.76
CA THR A 154 -4.70 -3.91 11.64
C THR A 154 -3.36 -3.28 11.25
N GLY A 155 -3.07 -3.24 9.95
CA GLY A 155 -1.91 -2.55 9.40
C GLY A 155 -1.92 -1.05 9.71
N LEU A 156 -3.03 -0.35 9.45
CA LEU A 156 -3.16 1.08 9.73
C LEU A 156 -3.00 1.40 11.22
N VAL A 157 -3.51 0.57 12.13
CA VAL A 157 -3.24 0.70 13.58
C VAL A 157 -1.75 0.50 13.89
N GLY A 158 -1.09 -0.44 13.23
CA GLY A 158 0.36 -0.62 13.32
C GLY A 158 1.14 0.61 12.86
N LEU A 159 0.76 1.17 11.71
CA LEU A 159 1.34 2.39 11.16
C LEU A 159 1.15 3.58 12.12
N TYR A 160 -0.07 3.78 12.62
CA TYR A 160 -0.35 4.81 13.63
C TYR A 160 0.55 4.67 14.86
N ARG A 161 0.63 3.46 15.43
CA ARG A 161 1.47 3.16 16.60
C ARG A 161 2.96 3.40 16.34
N ALA A 162 3.43 3.13 15.13
CA ALA A 162 4.83 3.36 14.75
C ALA A 162 5.19 4.86 14.77
N PHE A 163 4.23 5.73 14.43
CA PHE A 163 4.49 7.16 14.25
C PHE A 163 4.01 8.07 15.39
N VAL A 164 3.04 7.65 16.20
CA VAL A 164 2.43 8.51 17.25
C VAL A 164 3.44 9.05 18.25
N LYS A 165 4.47 8.26 18.57
CA LYS A 165 5.56 8.67 19.47
C LYS A 165 6.40 9.85 18.96
N PHE A 166 6.45 10.07 17.65
CA PHE A 166 7.17 11.19 17.04
C PHE A 166 6.31 12.47 16.94
N LEU A 167 5.02 12.37 17.27
CA LEU A 167 4.03 13.43 17.08
C LEU A 167 3.20 13.66 18.37
N PRO A 168 3.83 13.91 19.53
CA PRO A 168 3.10 14.09 20.79
C PRO A 168 2.15 15.29 20.71
N GLY A 169 0.91 15.12 21.18
CA GLY A 169 -0.13 16.17 21.13
C GLY A 169 -0.79 16.36 19.76
N MET A 170 -0.45 15.54 18.76
CA MET A 170 -1.03 15.53 17.42
C MET A 170 -1.64 14.17 17.06
N GLU A 171 -2.06 13.41 18.07
CA GLU A 171 -2.61 12.07 17.97
C GLU A 171 -3.84 12.03 17.05
N ARG A 172 -4.73 13.03 17.11
CA ARG A 172 -5.90 13.12 16.22
C ARG A 172 -5.54 13.51 14.79
N ALA A 173 -4.54 14.36 14.60
CA ALA A 173 -4.06 14.72 13.27
C ALA A 173 -3.43 13.50 12.59
N LEU A 174 -2.60 12.75 13.32
CA LEU A 174 -2.05 11.49 12.83
C LEU A 174 -3.14 10.46 12.54
N MET A 175 -4.17 10.36 13.38
CA MET A 175 -5.32 9.51 13.13
C MET A 175 -6.01 9.89 11.82
N ALA A 176 -6.26 11.18 11.57
CA ALA A 176 -6.87 11.63 10.31
C ALA A 176 -6.00 11.26 9.10
N VAL A 177 -4.68 11.49 9.20
CA VAL A 177 -3.71 11.14 8.15
C VAL A 177 -3.62 9.63 7.90
N VAL A 178 -3.76 8.80 8.91
CA VAL A 178 -3.61 7.34 8.75
C VAL A 178 -4.92 6.68 8.31
N PHE A 179 -6.07 7.11 8.84
CA PHE A 179 -7.34 6.41 8.66
C PHE A 179 -8.34 7.10 7.74
N LEU A 180 -8.26 8.43 7.56
CA LEU A 180 -9.30 9.22 6.90
C LEU A 180 -8.91 9.77 5.53
N LEU A 181 -7.69 9.48 5.03
CA LEU A 181 -7.32 9.88 3.68
C LEU A 181 -8.21 9.16 2.65
N PRO A 182 -8.92 9.89 1.76
CA PRO A 182 -9.89 9.29 0.85
C PRO A 182 -9.32 8.13 0.02
N SER A 183 -8.14 8.30 -0.58
CA SER A 183 -7.46 7.26 -1.36
C SER A 183 -7.12 6.03 -0.51
N VAL A 184 -6.63 6.21 0.72
CA VAL A 184 -6.33 5.10 1.64
C VAL A 184 -7.61 4.40 2.07
N LEU A 185 -8.64 5.17 2.42
CA LEU A 185 -9.91 4.64 2.86
C LEU A 185 -10.63 3.90 1.73
N PHE A 186 -10.52 4.36 0.48
CA PHE A 186 -11.15 3.71 -0.66
C PHE A 186 -10.36 2.47 -1.12
N TRP A 187 -9.08 2.63 -1.49
CA TRP A 187 -8.30 1.55 -2.09
C TRP A 187 -7.83 0.50 -1.08
N ALA A 188 -7.57 0.86 0.17
CA ALA A 188 -7.10 -0.11 1.16
C ALA A 188 -8.25 -0.86 1.86
N SER A 189 -9.51 -0.69 1.47
CA SER A 189 -10.66 -1.29 2.18
C SER A 189 -11.36 -2.40 1.40
N GLY A 190 -10.98 -2.59 0.14
CA GLY A 190 -11.57 -3.61 -0.73
C GLY A 190 -10.86 -4.96 -0.74
N VAL A 191 -11.46 -5.89 -1.48
CA VAL A 191 -10.90 -7.22 -1.79
C VAL A 191 -9.88 -7.11 -2.93
N ILE A 192 -8.83 -6.31 -2.69
CA ILE A 192 -7.75 -6.02 -3.64
C ILE A 192 -6.39 -5.98 -2.92
N LYS A 193 -5.30 -6.00 -3.69
CA LYS A 193 -3.93 -6.08 -3.17
C LYS A 193 -3.57 -4.99 -2.16
N GLU A 194 -4.13 -3.79 -2.30
CA GLU A 194 -3.86 -2.64 -1.44
C GLU A 194 -4.29 -2.88 0.01
N SER A 195 -5.35 -3.67 0.27
CA SER A 195 -5.73 -3.98 1.66
C SER A 195 -4.66 -4.82 2.36
N LEU A 196 -4.16 -5.86 1.69
CA LEU A 196 -3.06 -6.69 2.18
C LEU A 196 -1.72 -5.95 2.22
N LEU A 197 -1.49 -5.02 1.29
CA LEU A 197 -0.31 -4.16 1.30
C LEU A 197 -0.24 -3.34 2.58
N PHE A 198 -1.33 -2.67 2.96
CA PHE A 198 -1.38 -1.88 4.18
C PHE A 198 -1.25 -2.73 5.44
N PHE A 199 -1.81 -3.96 5.43
CA PHE A 199 -1.59 -4.93 6.49
C PHE A 199 -0.10 -5.21 6.70
N GLY A 200 0.62 -5.57 5.63
CA GLY A 200 2.05 -5.86 5.69
C GLY A 200 2.91 -4.66 6.05
N LEU A 201 2.68 -3.53 5.38
CA LEU A 201 3.45 -2.30 5.55
C LEU A 201 3.34 -1.76 6.98
N GLY A 202 2.13 -1.69 7.50
CA GLY A 202 1.87 -1.19 8.84
C GLY A 202 2.42 -2.10 9.94
N LEU A 203 2.27 -3.42 9.79
CA LEU A 203 2.86 -4.38 10.73
C LEU A 203 4.40 -4.40 10.67
N LEU A 204 5.00 -4.27 9.48
CA LEU A 204 6.44 -4.18 9.31
C LEU A 204 7.00 -2.98 10.08
N LEU A 205 6.42 -1.79 9.86
CA LEU A 205 6.86 -0.56 10.51
C LEU A 205 6.62 -0.57 12.02
N TYR A 206 5.49 -1.12 12.45
CA TYR A 206 5.21 -1.32 13.88
C TYR A 206 6.27 -2.20 14.55
N GLN A 207 6.65 -3.32 13.93
CA GLN A 207 7.65 -4.23 14.49
C GLN A 207 9.03 -3.58 14.58
N ILE A 208 9.46 -2.89 13.52
CA ILE A 208 10.72 -2.15 13.50
C ILE A 208 10.73 -1.08 14.59
N ALA A 209 9.61 -0.36 14.76
CA ALA A 209 9.48 0.67 15.78
C ALA A 209 9.57 0.10 17.21
N GLN A 210 9.06 -1.13 17.43
CA GLN A 210 9.09 -1.81 18.73
C GLN A 210 10.46 -2.40 19.08
N TRP A 211 11.21 -2.89 18.10
CA TRP A 211 12.57 -3.39 18.32
C TRP A 211 13.55 -2.33 18.83
N GLY A 212 13.32 -1.06 18.48
CA GLY A 212 14.11 0.04 19.01
C GLY A 212 13.87 0.36 20.49
N GLU A 213 12.77 -0.13 21.08
CA GLU A 213 12.29 0.31 22.40
C GLU A 213 12.13 -0.83 23.42
N HIS A 214 11.88 -2.05 22.94
CA HIS A 214 11.59 -3.19 23.78
C HIS A 214 12.50 -4.37 23.45
N ARG A 215 12.71 -5.25 24.44
CA ARG A 215 13.42 -6.50 24.25
C ARG A 215 12.65 -7.38 23.26
N LEU A 216 13.35 -7.87 22.24
CA LEU A 216 12.83 -8.82 21.26
C LEU A 216 12.20 -10.03 21.95
N ARG A 217 10.95 -10.32 21.59
CA ARG A 217 10.28 -11.57 21.94
C ARG A 217 10.61 -12.61 20.88
N TRP A 218 10.57 -13.89 21.24
CA TRP A 218 10.87 -15.01 20.33
C TRP A 218 10.02 -15.00 19.04
N ARG A 219 8.79 -14.47 19.11
CA ARG A 219 7.85 -14.39 17.98
C ARG A 219 8.13 -13.23 17.01
N ASP A 220 8.86 -12.21 17.44
CA ASP A 220 8.99 -10.98 16.65
C ASP A 220 9.81 -11.18 15.37
N PRO A 221 10.91 -11.97 15.35
CA PRO A 221 11.61 -12.30 14.10
C PRO A 221 10.74 -13.04 13.08
N PHE A 222 9.87 -13.95 13.53
CA PHE A 222 8.95 -14.68 12.64
C PHE A 222 7.88 -13.77 12.06
N LEU A 223 7.34 -12.85 12.86
CA LEU A 223 6.40 -11.84 12.37
C LEU A 223 7.07 -10.88 11.37
N LEU A 224 8.36 -10.55 11.58
CA LEU A 224 9.08 -9.68 10.65
C LEU A 224 9.28 -10.41 9.33
N ALA A 225 9.81 -11.63 9.37
CA ALA A 225 10.01 -12.47 8.20
C ALA A 225 8.70 -12.65 7.42
N PHE A 226 7.60 -12.95 8.12
CA PHE A 226 6.27 -13.04 7.52
C PHE A 226 5.88 -11.75 6.78
N THR A 227 6.01 -10.57 7.40
CA THR A 227 5.66 -9.30 6.74
C THR A 227 6.54 -8.98 5.54
N ILE A 228 7.84 -9.28 5.61
CA ILE A 228 8.78 -9.08 4.49
C ILE A 228 8.43 -10.00 3.33
N ILE A 229 8.23 -11.30 3.59
CA ILE A 229 7.86 -12.29 2.57
C ILE A 229 6.52 -11.93 1.93
N MET A 230 5.53 -11.57 2.74
CA MET A 230 4.22 -11.17 2.24
C MET A 230 4.31 -9.93 1.35
N LEU A 231 5.06 -8.90 1.75
CA LEU A 231 5.26 -7.69 0.92
C LEU A 231 6.07 -7.97 -0.35
N PHE A 232 7.03 -8.89 -0.30
CA PHE A 232 7.79 -9.32 -1.47
C PHE A 232 6.86 -9.90 -2.56
N PHE A 233 5.97 -10.83 -2.19
CA PHE A 233 5.01 -11.44 -3.14
C PHE A 233 3.81 -10.56 -3.50
N LEU A 234 3.44 -9.58 -2.66
CA LEU A 234 2.37 -8.64 -2.96
C LEU A 234 2.82 -7.49 -3.84
N LYS A 235 3.83 -6.75 -3.38
CA LYS A 235 4.35 -5.53 -4.04
C LYS A 235 5.82 -5.33 -3.70
N PHE A 236 6.66 -6.13 -4.35
CA PHE A 236 8.12 -6.04 -4.26
C PHE A 236 8.65 -4.61 -4.36
N TYR A 237 8.15 -3.81 -5.30
CA TYR A 237 8.61 -2.44 -5.52
C TYR A 237 8.36 -1.51 -4.31
N VAL A 238 7.29 -1.71 -3.55
CA VAL A 238 6.99 -0.92 -2.34
C VAL A 238 7.99 -1.27 -1.24
N LEU A 239 8.26 -2.57 -1.05
CA LEU A 239 9.24 -3.05 -0.08
C LEU A 239 10.66 -2.57 -0.43
N MET A 240 11.07 -2.69 -1.69
CA MET A 240 12.39 -2.25 -2.14
C MET A 240 12.57 -0.74 -2.04
N SER A 241 11.51 0.05 -2.26
CA SER A 241 11.57 1.50 -2.06
C SER A 241 11.74 1.86 -0.57
N LEU A 242 11.14 1.07 0.34
CA LEU A 242 11.18 1.30 1.79
C LEU A 242 12.51 0.86 2.42
N LEU A 243 13.12 -0.22 1.91
CA LEU A 243 14.32 -0.83 2.49
C LEU A 243 15.48 0.16 2.73
N PRO A 244 15.95 0.96 1.74
CA PRO A 244 17.05 1.90 1.98
C PRO A 244 16.66 2.99 2.98
N ALA A 245 15.40 3.41 3.04
CA ALA A 245 14.93 4.38 4.02
C ALA A 245 14.98 3.81 5.45
N LEU A 246 14.64 2.53 5.64
CA LEU A 246 14.74 1.85 6.94
C LEU A 246 16.18 1.65 7.37
N ILE A 247 17.08 1.29 6.44
CA ILE A 247 18.51 1.17 6.71
C ILE A 247 19.09 2.53 7.12
N LEU A 248 18.77 3.59 6.37
CA LEU A 248 19.18 4.96 6.68
C LEU A 248 18.71 5.39 8.08
N PHE A 249 17.42 5.18 8.38
CA PHE A 249 16.84 5.51 9.67
C PHE A 249 17.53 4.74 10.80
N SER A 250 17.67 3.42 10.66
CA SER A 250 18.27 2.56 11.69
C SER A 250 19.74 2.89 11.94
N TRP A 251 20.55 3.04 10.88
CA TRP A 251 21.96 3.43 11.01
C TRP A 251 22.11 4.79 11.68
N SER A 252 21.24 5.74 11.34
CA SER A 252 21.27 7.08 11.92
C SER A 252 20.84 7.11 13.39
N ARG A 253 20.02 6.17 13.85
CA ARG A 253 19.69 5.99 15.28
C ARG A 253 20.79 5.29 16.05
N LEU A 254 21.56 4.41 15.41
CA LEU A 254 22.63 3.64 16.06
C LEU A 254 23.96 4.40 16.16
N SER A 255 24.24 5.31 15.22
CA SER A 255 25.47 6.09 15.22
C SER A 255 25.23 7.53 14.79
N ILE A 256 25.86 8.49 15.47
CA ILE A 256 25.83 9.91 15.10
C ILE A 256 26.75 10.18 13.90
N ARG A 257 27.89 9.50 13.81
CA ARG A 257 28.87 9.66 12.73
C ARG A 257 28.83 8.47 11.74
N PRO A 258 29.01 8.70 10.43
CA PRO A 258 29.16 10.00 9.77
C PRO A 258 27.85 10.79 9.74
N GLY A 259 27.91 12.06 9.34
CA GLY A 259 26.73 12.93 9.25
C GLY A 259 25.66 12.39 8.28
N LEU A 260 24.42 12.85 8.46
CA LEU A 260 23.24 12.33 7.74
C LEU A 260 23.41 12.36 6.21
N ALA A 261 23.97 13.43 5.64
CA ALA A 261 24.20 13.54 4.20
C ALA A 261 25.10 12.43 3.65
N LEU A 262 26.18 12.09 4.35
CA LEU A 262 27.07 11.00 3.94
C LEU A 262 26.36 9.65 4.06
N LYS A 263 25.56 9.44 5.12
CA LYS A 263 24.76 8.22 5.25
C LYS A 263 23.76 8.06 4.12
N VAL A 264 23.08 9.14 3.71
CA VAL A 264 22.19 9.13 2.54
C VAL A 264 22.96 8.73 1.28
N LEU A 265 24.10 9.38 1.02
CA LEU A 265 24.95 9.08 -0.13
C LEU A 265 25.39 7.62 -0.15
N VAL A 266 25.87 7.10 0.99
CA VAL A 266 26.35 5.71 1.10
C VAL A 266 25.20 4.72 0.92
N VAL A 267 24.08 4.90 1.62
CA VAL A 267 22.95 3.96 1.59
C VAL A 267 22.30 3.92 0.20
N TYR A 268 21.97 5.09 -0.37
CA TYR A 268 21.32 5.15 -1.68
C TYR A 268 22.31 4.90 -2.83
N GLY A 269 23.56 5.32 -2.69
CA GLY A 269 24.62 5.01 -3.66
C GLY A 269 24.88 3.50 -3.74
N LEU A 270 24.98 2.81 -2.59
CA LEU A 270 25.12 1.36 -2.56
C LEU A 270 23.86 0.65 -3.09
N PHE A 271 22.68 1.14 -2.72
CA PHE A 271 21.41 0.57 -3.21
C PHE A 271 21.31 0.63 -4.75
N ILE A 272 21.65 1.78 -5.35
CA ILE A 272 21.69 1.96 -6.80
C ILE A 272 22.79 1.07 -7.42
N LEU A 273 24.00 1.06 -6.84
CA LEU A 273 25.11 0.24 -7.34
C LEU A 273 24.75 -1.24 -7.37
N VAL A 274 24.18 -1.76 -6.27
CA VAL A 274 23.73 -3.15 -6.17
C VAL A 274 22.61 -3.42 -7.17
N GLY A 275 21.63 -2.51 -7.29
CA GLY A 275 20.51 -2.66 -8.22
C GLY A 275 20.96 -2.75 -9.69
N LEU A 276 21.88 -1.89 -10.12
CA LEU A 276 22.40 -1.88 -11.50
C LEU A 276 23.23 -3.13 -11.82
N ASN A 277 23.91 -3.70 -10.82
CA ASN A 277 24.79 -4.85 -10.99
C ASN A 277 24.15 -6.19 -10.59
N LEU A 278 22.86 -6.19 -10.23
CA LEU A 278 22.19 -7.38 -9.69
C LEU A 278 22.16 -8.55 -10.69
N HIS A 279 22.11 -8.25 -11.98
CA HIS A 279 22.12 -9.23 -13.08
C HIS A 279 23.39 -10.09 -13.14
N HIS A 280 24.52 -9.61 -12.57
CA HIS A 280 25.75 -10.40 -12.46
C HIS A 280 25.66 -11.47 -11.35
N ILE A 281 24.81 -11.24 -10.35
CA ILE A 281 24.63 -12.14 -9.20
C ILE A 281 23.48 -13.10 -9.46
N VAL A 282 22.38 -12.57 -9.99
CA VAL A 282 21.16 -13.33 -10.29
C VAL A 282 20.87 -13.18 -11.79
N PRO A 283 21.13 -14.23 -12.60
CA PRO A 283 20.84 -14.19 -14.02
C PRO A 283 19.37 -13.79 -14.30
N GLY A 284 19.16 -12.87 -15.23
CA GLY A 284 17.82 -12.35 -15.57
C GLY A 284 17.32 -11.18 -14.71
N MET A 285 18.05 -10.76 -13.66
CA MET A 285 17.69 -9.62 -12.81
C MET A 285 18.31 -8.30 -13.27
N ASP A 286 18.14 -7.95 -14.55
CA ASP A 286 18.43 -6.60 -15.03
C ASP A 286 17.30 -5.65 -14.61
N VAL A 287 17.55 -4.84 -13.57
CA VAL A 287 16.54 -3.93 -13.00
C VAL A 287 16.04 -2.91 -14.02
N LEU A 288 16.93 -2.34 -14.86
CA LEU A 288 16.51 -1.35 -15.85
C LEU A 288 15.73 -2.00 -16.99
N GLY A 289 16.15 -3.19 -17.42
CA GLY A 289 15.41 -4.03 -18.36
C GLY A 289 14.01 -4.36 -17.85
N ILE A 290 13.89 -4.85 -16.61
CA ILE A 290 12.60 -5.19 -15.97
C ILE A 290 11.69 -3.96 -15.90
N LEU A 291 12.19 -2.81 -15.46
CA LEU A 291 11.39 -1.58 -15.39
C LEU A 291 10.95 -1.10 -16.78
N THR A 292 11.82 -1.21 -17.78
CA THR A 292 11.49 -0.90 -19.18
C THR A 292 10.39 -1.81 -19.72
N MET A 293 10.53 -3.12 -19.51
CA MET A 293 9.51 -4.10 -19.89
C MET A 293 8.19 -3.82 -19.19
N LYS A 294 8.22 -3.51 -17.89
CA LYS A 294 7.03 -3.16 -17.12
C LYS A 294 6.29 -1.95 -17.66
N GLN A 295 7.03 -0.90 -18.01
CA GLN A 295 6.43 0.27 -18.64
C GLN A 295 5.77 -0.10 -19.97
N ARG A 296 6.46 -0.88 -20.82
CA ARG A 296 5.92 -1.30 -22.13
C ARG A 296 4.69 -2.18 -22.00
N ASP A 297 4.71 -3.17 -21.10
CA ASP A 297 3.57 -4.05 -20.83
C ASP A 297 2.34 -3.21 -20.42
N PHE A 298 2.54 -2.22 -19.54
CA PHE A 298 1.44 -1.37 -19.07
C PHE A 298 0.93 -0.40 -20.14
N VAL A 299 1.83 0.20 -20.92
CA VAL A 299 1.45 1.06 -22.05
C VAL A 299 0.68 0.25 -23.10
N GLY A 300 1.15 -0.94 -23.44
CA GLY A 300 0.48 -1.85 -24.37
C GLY A 300 -0.93 -2.24 -23.90
N LEU A 301 -1.07 -2.63 -22.62
CA LEU A 301 -2.36 -2.92 -22.02
C LEU A 301 -3.29 -1.70 -22.04
N ALA A 302 -2.77 -0.51 -21.73
CA ALA A 302 -3.57 0.71 -21.70
C ALA A 302 -4.10 1.12 -23.09
N ILE A 303 -3.30 0.92 -24.13
CA ILE A 303 -3.70 1.14 -25.53
C ILE A 303 -4.74 0.09 -25.95
N GLN A 304 -4.52 -1.18 -25.63
CA GLN A 304 -5.46 -2.26 -25.99
C GLN A 304 -6.84 -2.07 -25.33
N MET A 305 -6.86 -1.60 -24.08
CA MET A 305 -8.08 -1.40 -23.31
C MET A 305 -8.71 -0.02 -23.53
N ASP A 306 -8.20 0.78 -24.48
CA ASP A 306 -8.66 2.15 -24.77
C ASP A 306 -8.84 3.01 -23.50
N SER A 307 -7.80 3.02 -22.65
CA SER A 307 -7.89 3.67 -21.33
C SER A 307 -8.02 5.19 -21.47
N GLY A 308 -9.20 5.74 -21.18
CA GLY A 308 -9.50 7.18 -21.25
C GLY A 308 -8.71 8.08 -20.27
N SER A 309 -7.86 7.53 -19.39
CA SER A 309 -6.94 8.29 -18.53
C SER A 309 -5.47 7.98 -18.79
N LEU A 310 -5.15 7.48 -19.98
CA LEU A 310 -3.79 7.23 -20.45
C LEU A 310 -3.07 8.56 -20.70
N VAL A 311 -1.90 8.71 -20.07
CA VAL A 311 -0.93 9.76 -20.37
C VAL A 311 0.32 9.08 -20.90
N MET A 312 0.55 9.21 -22.21
CA MET A 312 1.64 8.49 -22.89
C MET A 312 3.01 8.98 -22.38
N PRO A 313 3.79 8.13 -21.68
CA PRO A 313 5.10 8.50 -21.21
C PRO A 313 6.13 8.38 -22.35
N LYS A 314 7.31 8.98 -22.16
CA LYS A 314 8.47 8.63 -22.98
C LYS A 314 8.85 7.18 -22.69
N LEU A 315 8.91 6.37 -23.75
CA LEU A 315 9.31 4.97 -23.64
C LEU A 315 10.76 4.87 -23.18
N LEU A 316 10.96 4.07 -22.13
CA LEU A 316 12.26 3.81 -21.55
C LEU A 316 13.01 2.76 -22.37
N LEU A 317 14.33 2.87 -22.28
CA LEU A 317 15.33 1.90 -22.70
C LEU A 317 16.16 1.59 -21.44
N PRO A 318 16.81 0.41 -21.37
CA PRO A 318 17.66 0.03 -20.23
C PRO A 318 18.96 0.85 -20.20
N ASP A 319 18.84 2.17 -20.05
CA ASP A 319 19.90 3.16 -20.07
C ASP A 319 19.79 4.07 -18.83
N VAL A 320 20.86 4.12 -18.02
CA VAL A 320 20.88 4.84 -16.75
C VAL A 320 20.56 6.33 -16.94
N TRP A 321 21.13 6.93 -17.99
CA TRP A 321 20.96 8.37 -18.23
C TRP A 321 19.50 8.71 -18.59
N LEU A 322 18.86 7.88 -19.42
CA LEU A 322 17.46 8.03 -19.74
C LEU A 322 16.58 7.95 -18.48
N PHE A 323 16.78 6.94 -17.63
CA PHE A 323 16.04 6.81 -16.36
C PHE A 323 16.22 8.05 -15.47
N LEU A 324 17.47 8.51 -15.27
CA LEU A 324 17.75 9.72 -14.49
C LEU A 324 17.09 10.97 -15.08
N SER A 325 17.16 11.15 -16.40
CA SER A 325 16.54 12.30 -17.09
C SER A 325 15.01 12.31 -16.98
N GLN A 326 14.39 11.12 -16.88
CA GLN A 326 12.95 10.97 -16.75
C GLN A 326 12.47 10.91 -15.30
N ALA A 327 13.37 10.80 -14.31
CA ALA A 327 13.00 10.76 -12.90
C ALA A 327 12.19 11.98 -12.43
N PRO A 328 12.51 13.23 -12.81
CA PRO A 328 11.69 14.40 -12.44
C PRO A 328 10.26 14.31 -12.98
N TYR A 329 10.10 13.88 -14.23
CA TYR A 329 8.78 13.68 -14.83
C TYR A 329 8.01 12.55 -14.14
N ALA A 330 8.69 11.46 -13.77
CA ALA A 330 8.08 10.37 -13.02
C ALA A 330 7.54 10.83 -11.64
N VAL A 331 8.31 11.62 -10.90
CA VAL A 331 7.86 12.21 -9.63
C VAL A 331 6.67 13.14 -9.84
N TYR A 332 6.72 13.98 -10.87
CA TYR A 332 5.61 14.85 -11.24
C TYR A 332 4.34 14.04 -11.53
N ILE A 333 4.43 12.99 -12.35
CA ILE A 333 3.29 12.14 -12.68
C ILE A 333 2.74 11.44 -11.43
N ALA A 334 3.59 10.88 -10.57
CA ALA A 334 3.12 10.19 -9.37
C ALA A 334 2.41 11.13 -8.38
N LEU A 335 2.95 12.33 -8.16
CA LEU A 335 2.46 13.24 -7.12
C LEU A 335 1.44 14.24 -7.63
N LEU A 336 1.73 14.94 -8.73
CA LEU A 336 0.91 16.00 -9.31
C LEU A 336 0.06 15.54 -10.49
N GLY A 337 0.39 14.40 -11.10
CA GLY A 337 -0.31 13.86 -12.27
C GLY A 337 -1.82 13.76 -12.08
N PRO A 338 -2.36 13.24 -10.97
CA PRO A 338 -3.81 13.13 -10.79
C PRO A 338 -4.53 14.48 -10.61
N LEU A 339 -3.81 15.57 -10.35
CA LEU A 339 -4.36 16.93 -10.38
C LEU A 339 -4.26 17.54 -11.79
N ALA A 340 -3.10 17.39 -12.45
CA ALA A 340 -2.84 18.00 -13.75
C ALA A 340 -3.51 17.27 -14.93
N HIS A 341 -3.68 15.95 -14.80
CA HIS A 341 -4.25 15.05 -15.79
C HIS A 341 -5.41 14.27 -15.17
N ALA A 342 -6.35 15.00 -14.57
CA ALA A 342 -7.54 14.38 -13.99
C ALA A 342 -8.23 13.50 -15.04
N GLY A 343 -8.38 12.20 -14.73
CA GLY A 343 -9.07 11.28 -15.63
C GLY A 343 -10.55 11.67 -15.82
N PRO A 344 -11.22 11.17 -16.87
CA PRO A 344 -12.62 11.46 -17.09
C PRO A 344 -13.51 10.88 -15.98
N GLY A 345 -14.63 11.55 -15.72
CA GLY A 345 -15.68 11.09 -14.83
C GLY A 345 -15.48 11.43 -13.33
N PRO A 346 -16.44 11.04 -12.47
CA PRO A 346 -16.50 11.47 -11.08
C PRO A 346 -15.29 11.04 -10.23
N LEU A 347 -14.73 9.85 -10.48
CA LEU A 347 -13.56 9.37 -9.76
C LEU A 347 -12.30 10.18 -10.07
N GLY A 348 -12.14 10.62 -11.32
CA GLY A 348 -11.03 11.48 -11.72
C GLY A 348 -11.10 12.86 -11.05
N LEU A 349 -12.29 13.46 -11.00
CA LEU A 349 -12.51 14.73 -10.31
C LEU A 349 -12.28 14.60 -8.79
N LEU A 350 -12.80 13.53 -8.16
CA LEU A 350 -12.60 13.29 -6.73
C LEU A 350 -11.11 13.15 -6.40
N SER A 351 -10.36 12.43 -7.25
CA SER A 351 -8.90 12.36 -7.14
C SER A 351 -8.26 13.74 -7.26
N ALA A 352 -8.63 14.56 -8.26
CA ALA A 352 -8.07 15.89 -8.43
C ALA A 352 -8.31 16.79 -7.20
N VAL A 353 -9.53 16.79 -6.66
CA VAL A 353 -9.90 17.53 -5.43
C VAL A 353 -9.08 17.04 -4.24
N GLU A 354 -8.93 15.72 -4.08
CA GLU A 354 -8.11 15.14 -3.03
C GLU A 354 -6.65 15.62 -3.15
N ASN A 355 -6.08 15.63 -4.36
CA ASN A 355 -4.71 16.11 -4.58
C ASN A 355 -4.55 17.59 -4.24
N PHE A 356 -5.50 18.42 -4.66
CA PHE A 356 -5.49 19.83 -4.31
C PHE A 356 -5.48 20.03 -2.79
N ALA A 357 -6.36 19.31 -2.07
CA ALA A 357 -6.39 19.33 -0.61
C ALA A 357 -5.07 18.83 0.01
N PHE A 358 -4.47 17.77 -0.52
CA PHE A 358 -3.16 17.28 -0.08
C PHE A 358 -2.08 18.36 -0.18
N PHE A 359 -1.93 19.00 -1.33
CA PHE A 359 -0.91 20.03 -1.52
C PHE A 359 -1.20 21.30 -0.71
N ALA A 360 -2.47 21.66 -0.54
CA ALA A 360 -2.86 22.76 0.35
C ALA A 360 -2.46 22.49 1.81
N ILE A 361 -2.70 21.26 2.31
CA ILE A 361 -2.29 20.85 3.66
C ILE A 361 -0.76 20.87 3.78
N LEU A 362 -0.03 20.35 2.79
CA LEU A 362 1.44 20.38 2.80
C LEU A 362 1.99 21.80 2.78
N ALA A 363 1.42 22.68 1.95
CA ALA A 363 1.79 24.10 1.93
C ALA A 363 1.52 24.76 3.29
N CYS A 364 0.40 24.44 3.95
CA CYS A 364 0.11 24.89 5.31
C CYS A 364 1.15 24.40 6.33
N CYS A 365 1.52 23.12 6.29
CA CYS A 365 2.55 22.54 7.15
C CYS A 365 3.92 23.23 6.98
N LEU A 366 4.26 23.60 5.74
CA LEU A 366 5.50 24.31 5.42
C LEU A 366 5.44 25.79 5.80
N PHE A 367 4.30 26.45 5.63
CA PHE A 367 4.13 27.85 5.99
C PHE A 367 4.18 28.07 7.50
N TYR A 368 3.53 27.19 8.27
CA TYR A 368 3.56 27.19 9.73
C TYR A 368 4.61 26.22 10.27
N HIS A 369 5.77 26.12 9.65
CA HIS A 369 6.80 25.19 10.10
C HIS A 369 7.36 25.57 11.49
N ARG A 370 7.72 24.56 12.27
CA ARG A 370 8.50 24.74 13.51
C ARG A 370 9.95 25.06 13.16
N PRO A 371 10.73 25.61 14.10
CA PRO A 371 12.16 25.80 13.88
C PRO A 371 12.83 24.49 13.43
N TRP A 372 13.61 24.53 12.34
CA TRP A 372 14.18 23.33 11.71
C TRP A 372 15.07 22.48 12.64
N HIS A 373 15.64 23.07 13.69
CA HIS A 373 16.43 22.33 14.69
C HIS A 373 15.56 21.43 15.59
N ALA A 374 14.25 21.71 15.71
CA ALA A 374 13.29 20.91 16.47
C ALA A 374 12.62 19.81 15.63
N VAL A 375 12.95 19.73 14.34
CA VAL A 375 12.47 18.67 13.43
C VAL A 375 13.41 17.48 13.49
N ASP A 376 12.86 16.27 13.59
CA ASP A 376 13.64 15.05 13.45
C ASP A 376 14.07 14.86 11.98
N TRP A 377 15.22 15.44 11.63
CA TRP A 377 15.78 15.38 10.27
C TRP A 377 16.02 13.96 9.78
N THR A 378 16.39 13.03 10.68
CA THR A 378 16.66 11.65 10.30
C THR A 378 15.37 10.99 9.81
N LEU A 379 14.29 11.13 10.57
CA LEU A 379 13.00 10.58 10.20
C LEU A 379 12.44 11.26 8.95
N LEU A 380 12.50 12.60 8.89
CA LEU A 380 12.02 13.37 7.75
C LEU A 380 12.73 12.97 6.45
N VAL A 381 14.06 12.92 6.44
CA VAL A 381 14.84 12.54 5.24
C VAL A 381 14.58 11.09 4.84
N ALA A 382 14.52 10.16 5.80
CA ALA A 382 14.18 8.77 5.48
C ALA A 382 12.81 8.65 4.80
N MET A 383 11.81 9.36 5.30
CA MET A 383 10.47 9.39 4.70
C MET A 383 10.47 10.04 3.32
N LEU A 384 11.12 11.19 3.15
CA LEU A 384 11.22 11.88 1.87
C LEU A 384 11.93 11.02 0.81
N MET A 385 12.96 10.28 1.20
CA MET A 385 13.67 9.38 0.29
C MET A 385 12.83 8.15 -0.08
N TYR A 386 12.06 7.58 0.85
CA TYR A 386 11.06 6.54 0.52
C TYR A 386 10.02 7.07 -0.48
N ILE A 387 9.45 8.25 -0.21
CA ILE A 387 8.49 8.95 -1.07
C ILE A 387 9.09 9.16 -2.46
N LEU A 388 10.34 9.64 -2.53
CA LEU A 388 11.03 9.90 -3.79
C LEU A 388 11.21 8.63 -4.62
N VAL A 389 11.82 7.59 -4.04
CA VAL A 389 12.07 6.33 -4.78
C VAL A 389 10.77 5.69 -5.23
N LEU A 390 9.76 5.62 -4.35
CA LEU A 390 8.48 5.03 -4.69
C LEU A 390 7.75 5.85 -5.77
N SER A 391 7.79 7.19 -5.71
CA SER A 391 7.21 8.06 -6.75
C SER A 391 7.88 7.84 -8.11
N VAL A 392 9.20 7.73 -8.12
CA VAL A 392 9.99 7.49 -9.33
C VAL A 392 9.60 6.16 -9.97
N VAL A 393 9.54 5.06 -9.20
CA VAL A 393 9.16 3.75 -9.74
C VAL A 393 7.73 3.72 -10.27
N ILE A 394 6.78 4.34 -9.55
CA ILE A 394 5.37 4.44 -9.99
C ILE A 394 5.28 5.25 -11.28
N GLY A 395 5.91 6.43 -11.31
CA GLY A 395 5.84 7.34 -12.46
C GLY A 395 6.54 6.82 -13.71
N TRP A 396 7.59 5.99 -13.57
CA TRP A 396 8.20 5.32 -14.72
C TRP A 396 7.31 4.24 -15.32
N THR A 397 6.57 3.50 -14.49
CA THR A 397 5.91 2.26 -14.92
C THR A 397 4.43 2.39 -15.20
N THR A 398 3.76 3.41 -14.64
CA THR A 398 2.29 3.50 -14.65
C THR A 398 1.81 4.68 -15.51
N PRO A 399 1.31 4.44 -16.73
CA PRO A 399 0.89 5.50 -17.65
C PRO A 399 -0.60 5.90 -17.50
N VAL A 400 -1.37 5.15 -16.70
CA VAL A 400 -2.82 5.37 -16.51
C VAL A 400 -3.07 6.10 -15.19
N MET A 401 -3.69 7.29 -15.23
CA MET A 401 -3.87 8.11 -14.03
C MET A 401 -4.73 7.42 -12.96
N GLY A 402 -5.78 6.70 -13.35
CA GLY A 402 -6.56 5.90 -12.41
C GLY A 402 -5.72 4.87 -11.63
N ALA A 403 -4.74 4.24 -12.29
CA ALA A 403 -3.81 3.32 -11.66
C ALA A 403 -2.77 4.04 -10.79
N VAL A 404 -2.29 5.23 -11.21
CA VAL A 404 -1.38 6.07 -10.41
C VAL A 404 -1.99 6.42 -9.06
N VAL A 405 -3.27 6.84 -9.03
CA VAL A 405 -4.00 7.16 -7.78
C VAL A 405 -3.99 5.98 -6.81
N ARG A 406 -4.26 4.77 -7.32
CA ARG A 406 -4.23 3.55 -6.53
C ARG A 406 -2.81 3.19 -6.06
N TYR A 407 -1.82 3.18 -6.95
CA TYR A 407 -0.47 2.69 -6.63
C TYR A 407 0.35 3.61 -5.74
N ARG A 408 0.06 4.90 -5.72
CA ARG A 408 0.68 5.84 -4.77
C ARG A 408 -0.02 5.89 -3.41
N THR A 409 -1.17 5.24 -3.24
CA THR A 409 -1.87 5.19 -1.94
C THR A 409 -0.96 4.85 -0.75
N PRO A 410 -0.05 3.85 -0.80
CA PRO A 410 0.89 3.59 0.31
C PRO A 410 1.87 4.73 0.62
N LEU A 411 2.10 5.67 -0.31
CA LEU A 411 2.99 6.81 -0.13
C LEU A 411 2.31 7.96 0.63
N LEU A 412 1.01 8.18 0.41
CA LEU A 412 0.29 9.37 0.88
C LEU A 412 0.33 9.58 2.41
N PRO A 413 0.18 8.54 3.26
CA PRO A 413 0.32 8.72 4.70
C PRO A 413 1.68 9.26 5.09
N PHE A 414 2.77 8.78 4.47
CA PHE A 414 4.12 9.22 4.78
C PHE A 414 4.32 10.69 4.38
N LEU A 415 3.79 11.11 3.24
CA LEU A 415 3.91 12.49 2.80
C LEU A 415 3.26 13.47 3.80
N LEU A 416 2.07 13.15 4.29
CA LEU A 416 1.40 13.99 5.29
C LEU A 416 2.00 13.86 6.71
N ILE A 417 2.46 12.68 7.11
CA ILE A 417 3.20 12.50 8.36
C ILE A 417 4.48 13.36 8.34
N ALA A 418 5.17 13.44 7.19
CA ALA A 418 6.32 14.33 7.03
C ALA A 418 5.93 15.80 7.22
N GLY A 419 4.77 16.22 6.70
CA GLY A 419 4.18 17.53 6.99
C GLY A 419 3.92 17.74 8.50
N LEU A 420 3.34 16.75 9.19
CA LEU A 420 3.09 16.82 10.63
C LEU A 420 4.38 16.86 11.47
N LEU A 421 5.49 16.29 10.98
CA LEU A 421 6.81 16.41 11.63
C LEU A 421 7.39 17.82 11.51
N VAL A 422 6.98 18.59 10.50
CA VAL A 422 7.48 19.94 10.23
C VAL A 422 6.60 21.01 10.86
N ILE A 423 5.29 20.81 10.95
CA ILE A 423 4.34 21.84 11.41
C ILE A 423 4.58 22.26 12.87
N ASP A 424 4.39 23.55 13.15
CA ASP A 424 4.26 24.15 14.48
C ASP A 424 2.78 24.24 14.85
N ARG A 425 2.37 23.33 15.73
CA ARG A 425 0.98 23.22 16.18
C ARG A 425 0.46 24.52 16.81
N GLU A 426 1.26 25.19 17.63
CA GLU A 426 0.78 26.35 18.41
C GLU A 426 0.49 27.52 17.49
N ARG A 427 1.38 27.77 16.52
CA ARG A 427 1.18 28.82 15.51
C ARG A 427 -0.06 28.60 14.67
N VAL A 428 -0.32 27.36 14.25
CA VAL A 428 -1.53 27.03 13.47
C VAL A 428 -2.79 27.25 14.29
N VAL A 429 -2.81 26.81 15.55
CA VAL A 429 -3.99 26.99 16.41
C VAL A 429 -4.23 28.47 16.73
N GLN A 430 -3.18 29.28 16.86
CA GLN A 430 -3.30 30.73 17.02
C GLN A 430 -3.89 31.41 15.77
N ALA A 431 -3.41 31.06 14.57
CA ALA A 431 -3.92 31.61 13.32
C ALA A 431 -5.32 31.10 12.96
N HIS A 432 -5.61 29.83 13.27
CA HIS A 432 -6.83 29.13 12.92
C HIS A 432 -7.37 28.31 14.12
N PRO A 433 -8.13 28.95 15.03
CA PRO A 433 -8.60 28.30 16.26
C PRO A 433 -9.45 27.04 16.05
N TRP A 434 -10.14 26.93 14.91
CA TRP A 434 -10.95 25.75 14.55
C TRP A 434 -10.09 24.50 14.34
N CYS A 435 -8.81 24.63 13.96
CA CYS A 435 -7.87 23.52 13.80
C CYS A 435 -7.55 22.82 15.13
N ARG A 436 -7.85 23.44 16.28
CA ARG A 436 -7.55 22.90 17.62
C ARG A 436 -8.14 21.51 17.84
N ILE A 437 -9.31 21.22 17.27
CA ILE A 437 -9.97 19.91 17.40
C ILE A 437 -9.11 18.80 16.78
N LEU A 438 -8.52 19.06 15.60
CA LEU A 438 -7.72 18.09 14.86
C LEU A 438 -6.26 18.06 15.33
N LEU A 439 -5.70 19.21 15.68
CA LEU A 439 -4.37 19.35 16.28
C LEU A 439 -4.42 19.23 17.80
N SER A 440 -5.15 18.24 18.31
CA SER A 440 -5.16 17.91 19.74
C SER A 440 -4.91 16.42 19.97
N ALA A 441 -4.66 16.08 21.23
CA ALA A 441 -4.45 14.71 21.68
C ALA A 441 -5.72 13.87 21.62
#